data_AF-A0A929HLS9-F1
#
_entry.id   AF-A0A929HLS9-F1
#
_cell.length_a   1.000
_cell.length_b   1.000
_cell.length_c   1.000
_cell.angle_alpha   90.00
_cell.angle_beta   90.00
_cell.angle_gamma   90.00
#
_symmetry.space_group_name_H-M   'P 1'
#
loop_
_entity.id
_entity.type
_entity.pdbx_description
1 polymer ?
#
loop_
_entity_poly.entity_id
_entity_poly.type
_entity_poly.pdbx_seq_one_letter_code
_entity_poly.pdbx_strand_id
1 'polypeptide(L)' 'ERERLVMALYYDEELNLREIGAVMGVSESRVSQIHSQAIIRLQSRMSNRND' A
#
# COMPACT_ATOMS: atom_id res chain seq x y z
N GLU A 1 5.16 -3.45 -8.02
CA GLU A 1 3.84 -3.84 -8.55
C GLU A 1 2.82 -4.04 -7.43
N ARG A 2 3.08 -4.94 -6.47
CA ARG A 2 2.21 -5.16 -5.30
C ARG A 2 1.83 -3.90 -4.51
N GLU A 3 2.77 -2.99 -4.29
CA GLU A 3 2.50 -1.72 -3.59
C GLU A 3 1.48 -0.85 -4.31
N ARG A 4 1.58 -0.73 -5.64
CA ARG A 4 0.61 0.06 -6.42
C ARG A 4 -0.79 -0.54 -6.35
N LEU A 5 -0.89 -1.87 -6.43
CA LEU A 5 -2.18 -2.55 -6.29
C LEU A 5 -2.78 -2.37 -4.90
N VAL A 6 -1.99 -2.50 -3.83
CA VAL A 6 -2.47 -2.25 -2.45
C VAL A 6 -2.97 -0.82 -2.29
N MET A 7 -2.26 0.17 -2.84
CA MET A 7 -2.68 1.57 -2.78
C MET A 7 -3.97 1.81 -3.57
N ALA A 8 -4.11 1.26 -4.78
CA ALA A 8 -5.32 1.40 -5.58
C ALA A 8 -6.54 0.78 -4.87
N LEU A 9 -6.39 -0.45 -4.36
CA LEU A 9 -7.49 -1.11 -3.65
C LEU A 9 -7.88 -0.38 -2.35
N TYR A 10 -6.93 0.27 -1.66
CA TYR A 10 -7.20 0.99 -0.42
C TYR A 10 -7.79 2.39 -0.65
N TYR A 11 -7.25 3.16 -1.60
CA TYR A 11 -7.61 4.56 -1.81
C TYR A 11 -8.66 4.76 -2.90
N ASP A 12 -8.66 3.94 -3.95
CA ASP A 12 -9.60 4.08 -5.08
C ASP A 12 -10.85 3.20 -4.87
N GLU A 13 -10.66 1.97 -4.39
CA GLU A 13 -11.74 0.99 -4.18
C GLU A 13 -12.23 0.93 -2.71
N GLU A 14 -11.67 1.76 -1.83
CA GLU A 14 -12.02 1.90 -0.41
C GLU A 14 -12.02 0.58 0.40
N LEU A 15 -11.26 -0.43 -0.03
CA LEU A 15 -11.17 -1.70 0.67
C LEU A 15 -10.31 -1.60 1.92
N ASN A 16 -10.72 -2.31 2.98
CA ASN A 16 -9.87 -2.44 4.17
C ASN A 16 -8.76 -3.51 3.98
N LEU A 17 -7.74 -3.50 4.85
CA LEU A 17 -6.57 -4.38 4.72
C LEU A 17 -6.91 -5.88 4.71
N ARG A 18 -7.99 -6.27 5.40
CA ARG A 18 -8.48 -7.66 5.44
C ARG A 18 -9.05 -8.08 4.09
N GLU A 19 -9.89 -7.22 3.48
CA GLU A 19 -10.45 -7.44 2.15
C GLU A 19 -9.38 -7.46 1.07
N ILE A 20 -8.42 -6.54 1.13
CA ILE A 20 -7.26 -6.53 0.24
C ILE A 20 -6.45 -7.82 0.37
N GLY A 21 -6.27 -8.32 1.60
CA GLY A 21 -5.61 -9.60 1.86
C GLY A 21 -6.32 -10.75 1.17
N ALA A 22 -7.65 -10.79 1.25
CA ALA A 22 -8.47 -11.78 0.57
C ALA A 22 -8.35 -11.69 -0.97
N VAL A 23 -8.38 -10.48 -1.55
CA VAL A 23 -8.21 -10.25 -3.01
C VAL A 23 -6.82 -10.69 -3.49
N MET A 24 -5.78 -10.42 -2.70
CA MET A 24 -4.39 -10.70 -3.05
C MET A 24 -3.93 -12.11 -2.65
N GLY A 25 -4.76 -12.90 -1.97
CA GLY A 25 -4.40 -14.23 -1.47
C GLY A 25 -3.29 -14.21 -0.41
N VAL A 26 -3.24 -13.17 0.43
CA VAL A 26 -2.24 -13.00 1.49
C VAL A 26 -2.89 -12.59 2.82
N SER A 27 -2.15 -12.67 3.93
CA SER A 27 -2.65 -12.21 5.22
C SER A 27 -2.78 -10.68 5.27
N GLU A 28 -3.70 -10.19 6.11
CA GLU A 28 -3.86 -8.76 6.41
C GLU A 28 -2.54 -8.12 6.87
N SER A 29 -1.78 -8.80 7.74
CA SER A 29 -0.47 -8.32 8.20
C SER A 29 0.51 -8.12 7.05
N ARG A 30 0.46 -8.99 6.03
CA ARG A 30 1.30 -8.84 4.84
C ARG A 30 0.89 -7.61 4.03
N VAL A 31 -0.41 -7.32 3.92
CA VAL A 31 -0.90 -6.09 3.27
C VAL A 31 -0.45 -4.85 4.05
N SER A 32 -0.60 -4.84 5.37
CA SER A 32 -0.16 -3.74 6.23
C SER A 32 1.33 -3.39 6.04
N GLN A 33 2.19 -4.42 5.96
CA GLN A 33 3.62 -4.23 5.66
C GLN A 33 3.86 -3.62 4.28
N ILE A 34 3.19 -4.13 3.24
CA ILE A 34 3.32 -3.62 1.87
C ILE A 34 2.84 -2.16 1.80
N HIS A 35 1.71 -1.84 2.44
CA HIS A 35 1.18 -0.49 2.53
C HIS A 35 2.18 0.46 3.23
N SER A 36 2.70 0.07 4.40
CA SER A 36 3.68 0.87 5.15
C SER A 36 4.94 1.14 4.32
N GLN A 37 5.43 0.13 3.61
CA GLN A 37 6.59 0.26 2.75
C GLN A 37 6.33 1.20 1.56
N ALA A 38 5.12 1.17 0.98
CA ALA A 38 4.70 2.09 -0.07
C ALA A 38 4.71 3.55 0.42
N ILE A 39 4.16 3.81 1.60
CA ILE A 39 4.14 5.15 2.22
C ILE A 39 5.57 5.67 2.45
N ILE A 40 6.46 4.86 3.01
CA ILE A 40 7.87 5.26 3.22
C ILE A 40 8.53 5.65 1.90
N ARG A 41 8.35 4.85 0.84
CA ARG A 41 8.92 5.16 -0.48
C ARG A 41 8.34 6.44 -1.07
N LEU A 42 7.05 6.68 -0.89
CA LEU A 42 6.39 7.92 -1.33
C LEU A 42 6.95 9.12 -0.59
N GLN A 43 7.07 9.03 0.73
CA GLN A 43 7.67 10.07 1.57
C GLN A 43 9.10 10.39 1.11
N SER A 44 9.96 9.40 0.92
CA SER A 44 11.33 9.63 0.45
C SER A 44 11.39 10.36 -0.91
N ARG A 45 10.46 10.05 -1.82
CA ARG A 45 10.38 10.73 -3.12
C ARG A 45 9.88 12.17 -3.02
N MET A 46 8.97 12.45 -2.10
CA MET A 46 8.47 13.80 -1.86
C MET A 46 9.52 14.66 -1.13
N SER A 47 10.21 14.09 -0.15
CA SER A 47 11.31 14.77 0.56
C SER A 47 12.44 15.14 -0.40
N ASN A 48 12.85 14.22 -1.28
CA ASN A 48 13.87 14.52 -2.31
C ASN A 48 13.44 15.55 -3.36
N ARG A 49 12.17 15.97 -3.38
CA ARG A 49 11.66 16.98 -4.33
C ARG A 49 11.66 18.39 -3.75
N ASN A 50 11.98 18.52 -2.45
CA ASN A 50 12.03 19.80 -1.72
C ASN A 50 13.48 20.30 -1.50
N ASP A 51 14.47 19.66 -2.11
CA ASP A 51 15.88 20.10 -2.20
C ASP A 51 16.23 20.48 -3.65
#